data_AF-A0A529XBA6-F1
#
_entry.id   AF-A0A529XBA6-F1
#
_cell.length_a   1.000
_cell.length_b   1.000
_cell.length_c   1.000
_cell.angle_alpha   90.00
_cell.angle_beta   90.00
_cell.angle_gamma   90.00
#
_symmetry.space_group_name_H-M   'P 1'
#
loop_
_entity.id
_entity.type
_entity.pdbx_description
1 polymer ?
#
loop_
_entity_poly.entity_id
_entity_poly.type
_entity_poly.pdbx_seq_one_letter_code
_entity_poly.pdbx_strand_id
1 'polypeptide(L)'
;ALDVTIQAQILQLLRGLQTKLNMAMLLITHDLGVVANVADEVVVMYHGEIMEAGPVEAIFRRPGHPYLKGLMAAVPHFDLKPGERLKALREVPVNVGNLLGKQTAPASKGPDDILLSVRDLTKTFTIRKSGWFGGDHQTSVRAVDGVS
;
A
#
# COMPACT_ATOMS: atom_id res chain seq x y z
N ALA A 1 6.86 5.89 15.88
CA ALA A 1 6.68 7.03 14.95
C ALA A 1 7.91 7.91 15.07
N LEU A 2 8.41 8.46 13.95
CA LEU A 2 9.47 9.46 13.96
C LEU A 2 8.89 10.79 14.47
N ASP A 3 9.66 11.56 15.24
CA ASP A 3 9.26 12.91 15.64
C ASP A 3 9.01 13.79 14.39
N VAL A 4 7.92 14.58 14.39
CA VAL A 4 7.48 15.41 13.26
C VAL A 4 8.58 16.39 12.85
N THR A 5 9.33 16.90 13.83
CA THR A 5 10.47 17.81 13.59
C THR A 5 11.60 17.12 12.84
N ILE A 6 11.93 15.88 13.23
CA ILE A 6 12.97 15.09 12.58
C ILE A 6 12.54 14.66 11.18
N GLN A 7 11.26 14.32 10.98
CA GLN A 7 10.72 13.97 9.67
C GLN A 7 10.89 15.13 8.67
N ALA A 8 10.56 16.36 9.08
CA ALA A 8 10.76 17.55 8.24
C ALA A 8 12.24 17.74 7.88
N GLN A 9 13.15 17.57 8.84
CA GLN A 9 14.60 17.68 8.60
C GLN A 9 15.09 16.63 7.60
N ILE A 10 14.63 15.38 7.72
CA ILE A 10 14.99 14.31 6.78
C ILE A 10 14.47 14.63 5.38
N LEU A 11 13.21 15.04 5.23
CA LEU A 11 12.63 15.39 3.93
C LEU A 11 13.37 16.55 3.27
N GLN A 12 13.77 17.56 4.05
CA GLN A 12 14.55 18.70 3.55
C GLN A 12 15.95 18.29 3.10
N LEU A 13 16.60 17.38 3.85
CA LEU A 13 17.88 16.80 3.45
C LEU A 13 17.74 16.00 2.14
N LEU A 14 16.73 15.14 2.03
CA LEU A 14 16.47 14.35 0.83
C LEU A 14 16.23 15.23 -0.39
N ARG A 15 15.45 16.32 -0.25
CA ARG A 15 15.26 17.29 -1.33
C ARG A 15 16.56 17.98 -1.73
N GLY A 16 17.39 18.36 -0.76
CA GLY A 16 18.71 18.95 -1.04
C GLY A 16 19.64 17.99 -1.80
N LEU A 17 19.65 16.71 -1.43
CA LEU A 17 20.40 15.68 -2.14
C LEU A 17 19.84 15.44 -3.54
N GLN A 18 18.52 15.38 -3.69
CA GLN A 18 17.83 15.22 -4.96
C GLN A 18 18.26 16.29 -5.97
N THR A 19 18.26 17.56 -5.55
CA THR A 19 18.70 18.68 -6.39
C THR A 19 20.21 18.64 -6.66
N LYS A 20 21.03 18.40 -5.63
CA LYS A 20 22.50 18.38 -5.77
C LYS A 20 22.99 17.26 -6.70
N LEU A 21 22.34 16.10 -6.68
CA LEU A 21 22.73 14.93 -7.45
C LEU A 21 21.94 14.79 -8.76
N ASN A 22 20.97 15.67 -9.01
CA ASN A 22 20.06 15.61 -10.16
C ASN A 22 19.44 14.21 -10.36
N MET A 23 18.84 13.68 -9.29
CA MET A 23 18.27 12.33 -9.29
C MET A 23 16.74 12.35 -9.24
N ALA A 24 16.12 11.28 -9.74
CA ALA A 24 14.71 11.02 -9.49
C ALA A 24 14.51 10.47 -8.07
N MET A 25 13.41 10.84 -7.42
CA MET A 25 13.03 10.36 -6.09
C MET A 25 11.59 9.87 -6.09
N LEU A 26 11.37 8.64 -5.66
CA LEU A 26 10.04 8.07 -5.40
C LEU A 26 9.81 8.00 -3.90
N LEU A 27 8.81 8.72 -3.42
CA LEU A 27 8.38 8.71 -2.01
C LEU A 27 7.06 7.95 -1.88
N ILE A 28 7.02 6.96 -0.98
CA ILE A 28 5.80 6.21 -0.65
C ILE A 28 5.42 6.55 0.79
N THR A 29 4.24 7.13 0.98
CA THR A 29 3.74 7.52 2.30
C THR A 29 2.21 7.45 2.34
N HIS A 30 1.67 7.37 3.56
CA HIS A 30 0.23 7.47 3.83
C HIS A 30 -0.18 8.90 4.21
N ASP A 31 0.78 9.81 4.39
CA ASP A 31 0.56 11.18 4.83
C ASP A 31 0.44 12.13 3.63
N LEU A 32 -0.79 12.57 3.35
CA LEU A 32 -1.08 13.53 2.29
C LEU A 32 -0.45 14.91 2.55
N GLY A 33 -0.26 15.32 3.80
CA GLY A 33 0.39 16.59 4.14
C GLY A 33 1.87 16.60 3.77
N VAL A 34 2.55 15.47 3.95
CA VAL A 34 3.94 15.29 3.48
C VAL A 34 4.01 15.34 1.96
N VAL A 35 3.10 14.62 1.28
CA VAL A 35 3.04 14.59 -0.19
C VAL A 35 2.86 16.00 -0.76
N ALA A 36 1.93 16.79 -0.21
CA ALA A 36 1.63 18.15 -0.66
C ALA A 36 2.84 19.10 -0.66
N ASN A 37 3.84 18.84 0.18
CA ASN A 37 5.00 19.73 0.35
C ASN A 37 6.24 19.28 -0.44
N VAL A 38 6.36 17.99 -0.74
CA VAL A 38 7.61 17.40 -1.24
C VAL A 38 7.50 16.92 -2.67
N ALA A 39 6.34 16.39 -3.08
CA ALA A 39 6.15 15.74 -4.36
C ALA A 39 5.79 16.73 -5.48
N ASP A 40 6.32 16.48 -6.68
CA ASP A 40 5.92 17.21 -7.90
C ASP A 40 4.70 16.53 -8.57
N GLU A 41 4.73 15.20 -8.63
CA GLU A 41 3.63 14.35 -9.12
C GLU A 41 3.18 13.37 -8.03
N VAL A 42 1.89 13.01 -8.06
CA VAL A 42 1.25 12.15 -7.07
C VAL A 42 0.49 11.03 -7.78
N VAL A 43 0.62 9.82 -7.24
CA VAL A 43 -0.17 8.65 -7.61
C VAL A 43 -0.87 8.14 -6.36
N VAL A 44 -2.19 8.04 -6.42
CA VAL A 44 -3.02 7.51 -5.32
C VAL A 44 -3.43 6.10 -5.69
N MET A 45 -3.08 5.15 -4.81
CA MET A 45 -3.39 3.74 -5.00
C MET A 45 -4.35 3.22 -3.94
N TYR A 46 -5.19 2.26 -4.31
CA TYR A 46 -6.04 1.51 -3.39
C TYR A 46 -6.22 0.08 -3.90
N HIS A 47 -6.01 -0.91 -3.04
CA HIS A 47 -6.02 -2.34 -3.40
C HIS A 47 -5.16 -2.70 -4.62
N GLY A 48 -4.00 -2.07 -4.77
CA GLY A 48 -3.07 -2.34 -5.87
C GLY A 48 -3.40 -1.65 -7.18
N GLU A 49 -4.52 -0.92 -7.25
CA GLU A 49 -4.97 -0.20 -8.43
C GLU A 49 -4.70 1.31 -8.29
N ILE A 50 -4.42 1.99 -9.42
CA ILE A 50 -4.26 3.45 -9.45
C ILE A 50 -5.65 4.09 -9.50
N MET A 51 -5.98 4.85 -8.46
CA MET A 51 -7.25 5.57 -8.35
C MET A 51 -7.18 6.96 -9.02
N GLU A 52 -6.04 7.63 -8.91
CA GLU A 52 -5.82 8.95 -9.50
C GLU A 52 -4.30 9.22 -9.64
N ALA A 53 -3.89 9.93 -10.69
CA ALA A 53 -2.50 10.30 -10.91
C ALA A 53 -2.40 11.67 -11.62
N GLY A 54 -1.41 12.48 -11.24
CA GLY A 54 -1.15 13.76 -11.89
C GLY A 54 -0.30 14.72 -11.04
N PRO A 55 -0.14 15.98 -11.49
CA PRO A 55 0.58 17.00 -10.73
C PRO A 55 -0.04 17.22 -9.36
N VAL A 56 0.81 17.43 -8.34
CA VAL A 56 0.37 17.61 -6.95
C VAL A 56 -0.74 18.67 -6.82
N GLU A 57 -0.61 19.78 -7.54
CA GLU A 57 -1.59 20.87 -7.47
C GLU A 57 -2.98 20.48 -8.00
N ALA A 58 -3.02 19.68 -9.07
CA ALA A 58 -4.27 19.22 -9.66
C ALA A 58 -4.97 18.22 -8.73
N ILE A 59 -4.20 17.28 -8.19
CA ILE A 59 -4.64 16.23 -7.26
C ILE A 59 -5.25 16.83 -6.00
N PHE A 60 -4.62 17.86 -5.42
CA PHE A 60 -5.10 18.47 -4.17
C PHE A 60 -6.17 19.54 -4.39
N ARG A 61 -6.15 20.31 -5.48
CA ARG A 61 -7.19 21.35 -5.72
C ARG A 61 -8.48 20.81 -6.28
N ARG A 62 -8.41 19.79 -7.15
CA ARG A 62 -9.57 19.25 -7.86
C ARG A 62 -9.49 17.72 -7.92
N PRO A 63 -9.52 17.03 -6.76
CA PRO A 63 -9.53 15.58 -6.75
C PRO A 63 -10.74 15.07 -7.52
N GLY A 64 -10.53 14.13 -8.45
CA GLY A 64 -11.58 13.52 -9.25
C GLY A 64 -12.23 12.34 -8.54
N HIS A 65 -11.42 11.44 -8.01
CA HIS A 65 -11.82 10.13 -7.54
C HIS A 65 -12.49 10.19 -6.15
N PRO A 66 -13.62 9.49 -5.92
CA PRO A 66 -14.32 9.50 -4.63
C PRO A 66 -13.44 9.05 -3.46
N TYR A 67 -12.54 8.09 -3.68
CA TYR A 67 -11.56 7.65 -2.68
C TYR A 67 -10.64 8.79 -2.24
N LEU A 68 -10.02 9.51 -3.18
CA LEU A 68 -9.14 10.63 -2.86
C LEU A 68 -9.91 11.76 -2.17
N LYS A 69 -11.13 12.08 -2.62
CA LYS A 69 -12.00 13.05 -1.93
C LYS A 69 -12.27 12.64 -0.47
N GLY A 70 -12.53 11.36 -0.26
CA GLY A 70 -12.67 10.78 1.08
C GLY A 70 -11.39 10.97 1.90
N LEU A 71 -10.23 10.64 1.34
CA LEU A 71 -8.93 10.78 2.02
C LEU A 71 -8.68 12.23 2.43
N MET A 72 -8.88 13.17 1.52
CA MET A 72 -8.71 14.60 1.82
C MET A 72 -9.67 15.08 2.91
N ALA A 73 -10.93 14.62 2.90
CA ALA A 73 -11.91 14.99 3.92
C ALA A 73 -11.62 14.38 5.31
N ALA A 74 -10.77 13.36 5.39
CA ALA A 74 -10.32 12.75 6.64
C ALA A 74 -9.05 13.41 7.20
N VAL A 75 -8.32 14.20 6.39
CA VAL A 75 -7.12 14.92 6.85
C VAL A 75 -7.54 16.10 7.75
N PRO A 76 -6.99 16.23 8.96
CA PRO A 76 -7.25 17.38 9.82
C PRO A 76 -6.81 18.68 9.14
N HIS A 77 -7.68 19.68 9.12
CA HIS A 77 -7.39 21.02 8.60
C HIS A 77 -7.61 22.09 9.66
N PHE A 78 -6.86 23.19 9.57
CA PHE A 78 -6.84 24.25 10.59
C PHE A 78 -8.21 24.94 10.81
N ASP A 79 -9.10 24.87 9.82
CA ASP A 79 -10.43 25.48 9.88
C ASP A 79 -11.48 24.63 10.63
N LEU A 80 -11.09 23.48 11.21
CA LEU A 80 -11.99 22.65 12.02
C LEU A 80 -12.42 23.40 13.29
N LYS A 81 -13.73 23.42 13.56
CA LYS A 81 -14.24 24.04 14.79
C LYS A 81 -13.90 23.18 16.01
N PRO A 82 -13.64 23.78 17.18
CA PRO A 82 -13.48 23.03 18.42
C PRO A 82 -14.69 22.09 18.66
N GLY A 83 -14.43 20.79 18.77
CA GLY A 83 -15.46 19.75 18.97
C GLY A 83 -16.04 19.14 17.68
N GLU A 84 -15.61 19.59 16.50
CA GLU A 84 -15.97 18.96 15.23
C GLU A 84 -15.30 17.58 15.09
N ARG A 85 -16.09 16.53 14.80
CA ARG A 85 -15.57 15.16 14.66
C ARG A 85 -14.97 14.96 13.28
N LEU A 86 -13.80 14.33 13.24
CA LEU A 86 -13.17 13.89 11.99
C LEU A 86 -14.09 12.90 11.26
N LYS A 87 -14.17 13.04 9.93
CA LYS A 87 -14.88 12.11 9.08
C LYS A 87 -14.02 10.88 8.86
N ALA A 88 -14.42 9.75 9.44
CA ALA A 88 -13.80 8.47 9.13
C ALA A 88 -14.01 8.13 7.66
N LEU A 89 -12.96 7.63 7.00
CA LEU A 89 -13.10 7.04 5.68
C LEU A 89 -14.07 5.87 5.76
N ARG A 90 -15.10 5.88 4.93
CA ARG A 90 -15.86 4.66 4.62
C ARG A 90 -15.17 3.97 3.46
N GLU A 91 -15.21 2.65 3.41
CA GLU A 91 -14.77 1.91 2.23
C GLU A 91 -15.50 2.45 1.00
N VAL A 92 -14.74 3.02 0.08
CA VAL A 92 -15.26 3.39 -1.22
C VAL A 92 -15.31 2.10 -2.02
N PRO A 93 -16.49 1.67 -2.53
CA PRO A 93 -16.58 0.44 -3.30
C PRO A 93 -15.65 0.57 -4.50
N VAL A 94 -14.59 -0.24 -4.53
CA VAL A 94 -13.71 -0.34 -5.69
C VAL A 94 -14.50 -1.07 -6.74
N ASN A 95 -14.77 -0.41 -7.87
CA ASN A 95 -15.38 -1.09 -9.00
C ASN A 95 -14.28 -1.85 -9.76
N VAL A 96 -13.85 -2.96 -9.17
CA VAL A 96 -12.78 -3.84 -9.68
C VAL A 96 -13.08 -4.31 -11.11
N GLY A 97 -14.36 -4.40 -11.48
CA GLY A 97 -14.83 -4.87 -12.78
C GLY A 97 -14.51 -3.95 -13.97
N ASN A 98 -14.16 -2.68 -13.74
CA ASN A 98 -13.84 -1.75 -14.83
C ASN A 98 -12.32 -1.65 -15.11
N LEU A 99 -11.46 -2.18 -14.23
CA LEU A 99 -10.00 -2.04 -14.32
C LEU A 99 -9.29 -3.33 -14.78
N LEU A 100 -9.80 -4.50 -14.37
CA LEU A 100 -9.43 -5.75 -15.02
C LEU A 100 -10.31 -5.90 -16.27
N GLY A 101 -9.76 -5.53 -17.44
CA GLY A 101 -10.42 -5.79 -18.72
C GLY A 101 -10.96 -7.21 -18.76
N LYS A 102 -12.28 -7.34 -18.62
CA LYS A 102 -13.11 -8.54 -18.73
C LYS A 102 -12.31 -9.86 -18.80
N GLN A 103 -11.59 -10.21 -17.74
CA GLN A 103 -11.19 -11.60 -17.57
C GLN A 103 -12.44 -12.28 -17.05
N THR A 104 -13.27 -12.76 -17.98
CA THR A 104 -14.19 -13.84 -17.68
C THR A 104 -13.34 -14.98 -17.14
N ALA A 105 -13.28 -15.11 -15.82
CA ALA A 105 -13.00 -16.39 -15.21
C ALA A 105 -13.98 -17.39 -15.88
N PRO A 106 -13.50 -18.56 -16.35
CA PRO A 106 -14.41 -19.56 -16.85
C PRO A 106 -15.45 -19.82 -15.75
N ALA A 107 -16.73 -19.69 -16.11
CA ALA A 107 -17.82 -19.89 -15.18
C ALA A 107 -17.64 -21.28 -14.53
N SER A 108 -17.48 -21.30 -13.20
CA SER A 108 -17.48 -22.56 -12.46
C SER A 108 -18.78 -23.29 -12.78
N LYS A 109 -18.68 -24.53 -13.27
CA LYS A 109 -19.86 -25.32 -13.61
C LYS A 109 -20.40 -25.96 -12.33
N GLY A 110 -21.06 -25.14 -11.51
CA GLY A 110 -21.91 -25.60 -10.42
C GLY A 110 -21.18 -26.16 -9.19
N PRO A 111 -21.93 -26.68 -8.20
CA PRO A 111 -21.44 -27.05 -6.86
C PRO A 111 -20.41 -28.19 -6.82
N ASP A 112 -20.28 -28.94 -7.91
CA ASP A 112 -19.44 -30.15 -7.98
C ASP A 112 -18.08 -29.92 -8.65
N ASP A 113 -17.76 -28.68 -9.05
CA ASP A 113 -16.48 -28.35 -9.67
C ASP A 113 -15.42 -28.12 -8.59
N ILE A 114 -15.04 -29.20 -7.88
CA ILE A 114 -13.94 -29.20 -6.92
C ILE A 114 -12.67 -28.81 -7.70
N LEU A 115 -12.24 -27.56 -7.52
CA LEU A 115 -11.06 -27.03 -8.22
C LEU A 115 -9.79 -27.80 -7.85
N LEU A 116 -9.69 -28.30 -6.61
CA LEU A 116 -8.60 -29.16 -6.17
C LEU A 116 -8.99 -29.91 -4.88
N SER A 117 -8.89 -31.24 -4.88
CA SER A 117 -8.96 -32.09 -3.68
C SER A 117 -7.56 -32.60 -3.37
N VAL A 118 -7.10 -32.43 -2.13
CA VAL A 118 -5.78 -32.91 -1.68
C VAL A 118 -5.97 -33.69 -0.39
N ARG A 119 -5.28 -34.82 -0.30
CA ARG A 119 -5.15 -35.62 0.92
C ARG A 119 -3.70 -35.62 1.36
N ASP A 120 -3.49 -35.71 2.66
CA ASP A 120 -2.16 -35.80 3.28
C ASP A 120 -1.23 -34.63 2.90
N LEU A 121 -1.77 -33.42 2.85
CA LEU A 121 -0.98 -32.24 2.49
C LEU A 121 0.08 -31.97 3.57
N THR A 122 1.35 -32.04 3.17
CA THR A 122 2.50 -31.69 4.01
C THR A 122 3.28 -30.53 3.41
N LYS A 123 3.58 -29.51 4.22
CA LYS A 123 4.38 -28.35 3.82
C LYS A 123 5.55 -28.16 4.78
N THR A 124 6.75 -28.15 4.24
CA THR A 124 8.01 -28.01 5.00
C THR A 124 8.79 -26.81 4.51
N PHE A 125 9.34 -26.02 5.43
CA PHE A 125 10.22 -24.89 5.15
C PHE A 125 11.61 -25.16 5.68
N THR A 126 12.64 -24.80 4.92
CA THR A 126 14.04 -24.87 5.35
C THR A 126 14.47 -23.51 5.91
N ILE A 127 14.89 -23.48 7.17
CA ILE A 127 15.43 -22.27 7.79
C ILE A 127 16.95 -22.44 7.85
N ARG A 128 17.68 -21.53 7.19
CA ARG A 128 19.13 -21.48 7.28
C ARG A 128 19.52 -20.56 8.44
N LYS A 129 20.05 -21.13 9.52
CA LYS A 129 20.69 -20.33 10.58
C LYS A 129 22.12 -19.99 10.11
N SER A 130 22.35 -18.73 9.75
CA SER A 130 23.70 -18.20 9.57
C SER A 130 24.27 -17.85 10.95
N GLY A 131 25.07 -18.76 11.52
CA GLY A 131 25.92 -18.50 12.68
C GLY A 131 27.32 -18.13 12.23
N TRP A 132 27.94 -17.11 12.83
CA TRP A 132 29.24 -16.57 12.41
C TRP A 132 30.45 -17.49 12.71
N PHE A 133 30.26 -18.59 13.43
CA PHE A 133 31.33 -19.57 13.64
C PHE A 133 30.74 -20.98 13.62
N GLY A 134 31.08 -21.75 12.57
CA GLY A 134 30.97 -23.21 12.54
C GLY A 134 29.62 -23.81 12.15
N GLY A 135 29.56 -24.39 10.94
CA GLY A 135 28.60 -25.42 10.53
C GLY A 135 27.28 -24.94 9.94
N ASP A 136 27.04 -25.26 8.66
CA ASP A 136 25.73 -25.06 8.02
C ASP A 136 24.77 -26.15 8.51
N HIS A 137 23.93 -25.83 9.50
CA HIS A 137 22.84 -26.70 9.93
C HIS A 137 21.53 -26.16 9.36
N GLN A 138 21.08 -26.79 8.27
CA GLN A 138 19.74 -26.59 7.74
C GLN A 138 18.74 -27.30 8.65
N THR A 139 17.90 -26.54 9.34
CA THR A 139 16.77 -27.10 10.09
C THR A 139 15.52 -26.99 9.23
N SER A 140 14.89 -28.11 8.92
CA SER A 140 13.58 -28.13 8.28
C SER A 140 12.49 -28.09 9.33
N VAL A 141 11.52 -27.18 9.14
CA VAL A 141 10.33 -27.06 9.99
C VAL A 141 9.12 -27.47 9.15
N ARG A 142 8.42 -28.49 9.61
CA ARG A 142 7.19 -28.96 8.98
C ARG A 142 6.03 -28.12 9.50
N ALA A 143 5.51 -27.24 8.65
CA ALA A 143 4.48 -26.26 8.99
C ALA A 143 3.06 -26.81 8.87
N VAL A 144 2.85 -27.79 7.98
CA VAL A 144 1.58 -28.50 7.80
C VAL A 144 1.90 -29.97 7.56
N ASP A 145 1.15 -30.89 8.15
CA ASP A 145 1.33 -32.33 7.94
C ASP A 145 0.00 -33.06 8.09
N GLY A 146 -0.35 -33.90 7.10
CA GLY A 146 -1.48 -34.83 7.19
C GLY A 146 -2.87 -34.19 7.13
N VAL A 147 -3.04 -33.06 6.42
CA VAL A 147 -4.36 -32.43 6.24
C VAL A 147 -5.07 -33.04 5.03
N SER A 148 -6.29 -33.53 5.23
CA SER A 148 -7.18 -34.12 4.21
C SER A 148 -8.53 -33.43 4.13
#